data_AF-A0A1H8XDI0-F1
#
_entry.id   AF-A0A1H8XDI0-F1
#
_cell.length_a   1.000
_cell.length_b   1.000
_cell.length_c   1.000
_cell.angle_alpha   90.00
_cell.angle_beta   90.00
_cell.angle_gamma   90.00
#
_symmetry.space_group_name_H-M   'P 1'
#
loop_
_entity.id
_entity.type
_entity.pdbx_description
1 polymer ?
#
loop_
_entity_poly.entity_id
_entity_poly.type
_entity_poly.pdbx_seq_one_letter_code
_entity_poly.pdbx_strand_id
1 'polypeptide(L)'
;MDRERHEPTFSVPDLQDVQFRGNRNRPVRSQTSGSGTGLVWKVALGVFLGMSACGLATCTVLGSLGYAVQKQQEVQLNKAIDDLNKIANDPDPMGFAKIAAEKRREEAQRAAEYERVHRPPPLGPNERCVGDTRLRRVENGWVQSGSCP
;
A
#
# COMPACT_ATOMS: atom_id res chain seq x y z
N MET A 1 73.86 43.41 21.44
CA MET A 1 73.58 42.73 22.72
C MET A 1 72.38 41.84 22.48
N ASP A 2 72.65 40.72 21.82
CA ASP A 2 71.66 39.76 21.37
C ASP A 2 71.16 38.96 22.58
N ARG A 3 69.84 38.98 22.82
CA ARG A 3 69.21 38.14 23.85
C ARG A 3 68.81 36.82 23.21
N GLU A 4 69.63 35.81 23.43
CA GLU A 4 69.32 34.42 23.10
C GLU A 4 68.04 33.99 23.82
N ARG A 5 66.99 33.64 23.06
CA ARG A 5 65.79 33.00 23.61
C ARG A 5 66.11 31.52 23.86
N HIS A 6 66.15 31.12 25.13
CA HIS A 6 66.13 29.71 25.49
C HIS A 6 64.72 29.15 25.31
N GLU A 7 64.57 28.09 24.52
CA GLU A 7 63.34 27.31 24.46
C GLU A 7 63.19 26.47 25.74
N PRO A 8 62.00 26.41 26.36
CA PRO A 8 61.78 25.55 27.52
C PRO A 8 61.68 24.10 27.06
N THR A 9 62.65 23.28 27.48
CA THR A 9 62.60 21.83 27.29
C THR A 9 61.59 21.24 28.26
N PHE A 10 60.47 20.73 27.75
CA PHE A 10 59.49 19.99 28.56
C PHE A 10 60.09 18.62 28.91
N SER A 11 60.46 18.43 30.18
CA SER A 11 60.78 17.10 30.70
C SER A 11 59.51 16.28 30.92
N VAL A 12 59.67 14.96 30.86
CA VAL A 12 58.59 13.98 31.04
C VAL A 12 57.98 14.13 32.44
N PRO A 13 56.65 14.24 32.59
CA PRO A 13 56.01 14.42 33.89
C PRO A 13 56.25 13.21 34.80
N ASP A 14 56.69 13.49 36.02
CA ASP A 14 56.96 12.50 37.06
C ASP A 14 55.65 11.85 37.54
N LEU A 15 55.52 10.54 37.32
CA LEU A 15 54.33 9.75 37.63
C LEU A 15 54.11 9.54 39.14
N GLN A 16 55.04 9.97 39.99
CA GLN A 16 54.95 9.80 41.44
C GLN A 16 54.02 10.82 42.13
N ASP A 17 53.61 11.90 41.44
CA ASP A 17 52.68 12.90 41.99
C ASP A 17 51.19 12.56 41.76
N VAL A 18 50.90 11.43 41.12
CA VAL A 18 49.53 10.92 40.92
C VAL A 18 49.10 10.02 42.09
N GLN A 19 49.28 10.49 43.32
CA GLN A 19 48.63 9.86 44.48
C GLN A 19 47.26 10.50 44.72
N PHE A 20 46.24 10.03 43.98
CA PHE A 20 44.85 10.28 44.35
C PHE A 20 44.53 9.52 45.64
N ARG A 21 44.73 10.20 46.77
CA ARG A 21 44.34 9.75 48.11
C ARG A 21 42.87 9.34 48.09
N GLY A 22 42.65 8.03 48.12
CA GLY A 22 41.34 7.44 48.30
C GLY A 22 40.71 7.94 49.59
N ASN A 23 39.66 8.74 49.45
CA ASN A 23 38.74 9.05 50.55
C ASN A 23 37.37 8.49 50.17
N ARG A 24 37.24 7.16 50.32
CA ARG A 24 36.04 6.39 49.97
C ARG A 24 34.86 6.55 50.93
N ASN A 25 34.92 7.42 51.95
CA ASN A 25 33.83 7.58 52.92
C ASN A 25 33.49 9.05 53.16
N ARG A 26 32.83 9.70 52.20
CA ARG A 26 31.96 10.84 52.51
C ARG A 26 30.52 10.43 52.27
N PRO A 27 29.64 10.38 53.29
CA PRO A 27 28.22 10.41 53.02
C PRO A 27 27.95 11.72 52.28
N VAL A 28 27.42 11.61 51.06
CA VAL A 28 26.90 12.75 50.30
C VAL A 28 25.70 13.26 51.08
N ARG A 29 25.97 14.13 52.06
CA ARG A 29 24.97 14.95 52.71
C ARG A 29 24.44 15.84 51.60
N SER A 30 23.31 15.45 51.01
CA SER A 30 22.59 16.26 50.04
C SER A 30 22.17 17.54 50.75
N GLN A 31 23.03 18.55 50.68
CA GLN A 31 22.67 19.90 51.08
C GLN A 31 21.60 20.34 50.10
N THR A 32 20.37 20.30 50.59
CA THR A 32 19.22 21.02 50.10
C THR A 32 19.56 22.51 50.07
N SER A 33 20.15 22.98 48.97
CA SER A 33 20.12 24.40 48.64
C SER A 33 18.82 24.64 47.89
N GLY A 34 17.84 25.17 48.62
CA GLY A 34 16.58 25.65 48.07
C GLY A 34 16.83 26.85 47.17
N SER A 35 17.09 26.58 45.90
CA SER A 35 16.85 27.50 44.79
C SER A 35 15.80 26.83 43.91
N GLY A 36 14.79 27.58 43.46
CA GLY A 36 13.66 27.08 42.64
C GLY A 36 14.08 26.33 41.35
N THR A 37 15.36 26.33 41.02
CA THR A 37 16.00 25.55 39.94
C THR A 37 16.02 24.04 40.18
N GLY A 38 15.99 23.57 41.44
CA GLY A 38 16.03 22.13 41.76
C GLY A 38 14.78 21.36 41.33
N LEU A 39 13.62 22.03 41.31
CA LEU A 39 12.37 21.41 40.86
C LEU A 39 12.34 21.25 39.34
N VAL A 40 12.76 22.30 38.61
CA VAL A 40 12.86 22.30 37.15
C VAL A 40 13.85 21.24 36.68
N TRP A 41 14.99 21.09 37.36
CA TRP A 41 15.98 20.06 37.02
C TRP A 41 15.44 18.63 37.21
N LYS A 42 14.66 18.38 38.27
CA LYS A 42 14.01 17.08 38.50
C LYS A 42 12.94 16.77 37.45
N VAL A 43 12.14 17.76 37.08
CA VAL A 43 11.13 17.61 36.02
C VAL A 43 11.81 17.37 34.67
N ALA A 44 12.86 18.13 34.34
CA ALA A 44 13.62 17.94 33.11
C ALA A 44 14.26 16.55 33.02
N LEU A 45 14.83 16.04 34.12
CA LEU A 45 15.34 14.68 34.19
C LEU A 45 14.24 13.63 34.02
N GLY A 46 13.07 13.82 34.62
CA GLY A 46 11.93 12.92 34.47
C GLY A 46 11.41 12.87 33.02
N VAL A 47 11.28 14.03 32.37
CA VAL A 47 10.86 14.12 30.96
C VAL A 47 11.92 13.51 30.04
N PHE A 48 13.20 13.76 30.29
CA PHE A 48 14.30 13.19 29.49
C PHE A 48 14.33 11.66 29.59
N LEU A 49 14.25 11.11 30.81
CA LEU A 49 14.19 9.66 31.01
C LEU A 49 12.92 9.03 30.42
N GLY A 50 11.77 9.71 30.55
CA GLY A 50 10.51 9.28 29.93
C GLY A 50 10.56 9.28 28.40
N MET A 51 11.11 10.34 27.78
CA MET A 51 11.29 10.42 26.33
C MET A 51 12.32 9.40 25.82
N SER A 52 13.43 9.18 26.53
CA SER A 52 14.41 8.16 26.15
C SER A 52 13.82 6.75 26.25
N ALA A 53 13.04 6.44 27.29
CA ALA A 53 12.36 5.15 27.41
C ALA A 53 11.31 4.97 26.30
N CYS A 54 10.52 6.00 26.01
CA CYS A 54 9.51 5.97 24.95
C CYS A 54 10.14 5.88 23.54
N GLY A 55 11.27 6.57 23.33
CA GLY A 55 12.05 6.51 22.09
C GLY A 55 12.72 5.16 21.88
N LEU A 56 13.28 4.56 22.93
CA LEU A 56 13.83 3.20 22.84
C LEU A 56 12.74 2.16 22.63
N ALA A 57 11.58 2.29 23.28
CA ALA A 57 10.44 1.39 23.05
C ALA A 57 9.91 1.49 21.62
N THR A 58 9.74 2.70 21.09
CA THR A 58 9.28 2.87 19.70
C THR A 58 10.32 2.41 18.69
N CYS A 59 11.62 2.73 18.88
CA CYS A 59 12.69 2.29 17.97
C CYS A 59 12.95 0.78 18.01
N THR A 60 12.81 0.11 19.16
CA THR A 60 12.94 -1.36 19.24
C THR A 60 11.76 -2.09 18.62
N VAL A 61 10.54 -1.52 18.73
CA VAL A 61 9.35 -2.02 18.03
C VAL A 61 9.46 -1.80 16.52
N LEU A 62 9.91 -0.62 16.08
CA LEU A 62 10.14 -0.32 14.66
C LEU A 62 11.31 -1.12 14.06
N GLY A 63 12.39 -1.37 14.82
CA GLY A 63 13.54 -2.15 14.38
C GLY A 63 13.23 -3.64 14.21
N SER A 64 12.32 -4.19 15.01
CA SER A 64 11.87 -5.59 14.88
C SER A 64 10.75 -5.77 13.83
N LEU A 65 9.91 -4.75 13.60
CA LEU A 65 8.92 -4.74 12.52
C LEU A 65 9.53 -4.42 11.15
N GLY A 66 10.60 -3.62 11.07
CA GLY A 66 11.23 -3.21 9.81
C GLY A 66 11.78 -4.36 8.97
N TYR A 67 12.32 -5.41 9.62
CA TYR A 67 12.78 -6.62 8.91
C TYR A 67 11.65 -7.46 8.31
N ALA A 68 10.45 -7.43 8.91
CA ALA A 68 9.29 -8.13 8.37
C ALA A 68 8.59 -7.31 7.25
N VAL A 69 8.63 -5.98 7.36
CA VAL A 69 8.00 -5.07 6.39
C VAL A 69 8.78 -4.99 5.07
N GLN A 70 10.11 -5.12 5.08
CA GLN A 70 10.91 -5.08 3.83
C GLN A 70 10.46 -6.11 2.78
N LYS A 71 10.13 -7.34 3.20
CA LYS A 71 9.66 -8.38 2.27
C LYS A 71 8.25 -8.12 1.72
N GLN A 72 7.39 -7.44 2.48
CA GLN A 72 6.08 -7.02 1.97
C GLN A 72 6.20 -5.81 1.05
N GLN A 73 7.16 -4.93 1.29
CA GLN A 73 7.38 -3.72 0.50
C GLN A 73 7.83 -4.06 -0.92
N GLU A 74 8.71 -5.05 -1.11
CA GLU A 74 9.13 -5.49 -2.46
C GLU A 74 7.98 -6.08 -3.27
N VAL A 75 7.11 -6.88 -2.66
CA VAL A 75 5.95 -7.47 -3.36
C VAL A 75 4.91 -6.41 -3.72
N GLN A 76 4.69 -5.42 -2.84
CA GLN A 76 3.78 -4.31 -3.14
C GLN A 76 4.38 -3.33 -4.16
N LEU A 77 5.69 -3.10 -4.12
CA LEU A 77 6.38 -2.24 -5.08
C LEU A 77 6.37 -2.87 -6.47
N ASN A 78 6.65 -4.17 -6.58
CA ASN A 78 6.58 -4.88 -7.87
C ASN A 78 5.17 -4.88 -8.44
N LYS A 79 4.13 -5.05 -7.61
CA LYS A 79 2.74 -4.91 -8.04
C LYS A 79 2.40 -3.48 -8.49
N ALA A 80 2.90 -2.47 -7.79
CA ALA A 80 2.68 -1.07 -8.15
C ALA A 80 3.39 -0.71 -9.48
N ILE A 81 4.59 -1.24 -9.70
CA ILE A 81 5.33 -1.06 -10.97
C ILE A 81 4.61 -1.78 -12.12
N ASP A 82 4.08 -2.99 -11.89
CA ASP A 82 3.29 -3.72 -12.89
C ASP A 82 1.99 -2.99 -13.24
N ASP A 83 1.29 -2.42 -12.25
CA ASP A 83 0.08 -1.62 -12.51
C ASP A 83 0.41 -0.33 -13.26
N LEU A 84 1.51 0.34 -12.91
CA LEU A 84 2.00 1.52 -13.65
C LEU A 84 2.37 1.16 -15.09
N ASN A 85 3.04 0.03 -15.32
CA ASN A 85 3.37 -0.44 -16.67
C ASN A 85 2.12 -0.80 -17.47
N LYS A 86 1.08 -1.36 -16.84
CA LYS A 86 -0.19 -1.63 -17.51
C LYS A 86 -0.92 -0.35 -17.90
N ILE A 87 -0.90 0.67 -17.04
CA ILE A 87 -1.51 1.97 -17.32
C ILE A 87 -0.70 2.71 -18.40
N ALA A 88 0.62 2.67 -18.33
CA ALA A 88 1.51 3.35 -19.28
C ALA A 88 1.50 2.72 -20.69
N ASN A 89 1.26 1.40 -20.77
CA ASN A 89 1.14 0.68 -22.04
C ASN A 89 -0.33 0.45 -22.47
N ASP A 90 -1.32 1.00 -21.77
CA ASP A 90 -2.72 0.90 -22.23
C ASP A 90 -2.83 1.84 -23.45
N PRO A 91 -3.07 1.33 -24.67
CA PRO A 91 -3.12 2.15 -25.88
C PRO A 91 -4.34 3.08 -25.92
N ASP A 92 -5.18 3.05 -24.88
CA ASP A 92 -6.40 3.84 -24.81
C ASP A 92 -6.69 4.36 -23.38
N PRO A 93 -6.02 5.46 -22.97
CA PRO A 93 -6.07 5.98 -21.61
C PRO A 93 -7.44 6.52 -21.19
N MET A 94 -8.34 6.76 -22.14
CA MET A 94 -9.73 7.19 -21.89
C MET A 94 -10.75 6.07 -22.12
N GLY A 95 -10.30 4.88 -22.54
CA GLY A 95 -11.15 3.70 -22.70
C GLY A 95 -12.19 3.79 -23.83
N PHE A 96 -12.03 4.69 -24.80
CA PHE A 96 -13.03 4.88 -25.86
C PHE A 96 -13.22 3.65 -26.75
N ALA A 97 -12.15 2.89 -27.04
CA ALA A 97 -12.22 1.61 -27.73
C ALA A 97 -12.85 0.53 -26.87
N LYS A 98 -12.65 0.56 -25.55
CA LYS A 98 -13.35 -0.35 -24.62
C LYS A 98 -14.85 -0.06 -24.62
N ILE A 99 -15.24 1.22 -24.52
CA ILE A 99 -16.64 1.67 -24.58
C ILE A 99 -17.26 1.34 -25.95
N ALA A 100 -16.55 1.58 -27.05
CA ALA A 100 -17.03 1.25 -28.39
C ALA A 100 -17.17 -0.27 -28.59
N ALA A 101 -16.26 -1.08 -28.05
CA ALA A 101 -16.34 -2.53 -28.10
C ALA A 101 -17.50 -3.06 -27.24
N GLU A 102 -17.72 -2.48 -26.07
CA GLU A 102 -18.82 -2.83 -25.18
C GLU A 102 -20.18 -2.47 -25.79
N LYS A 103 -20.30 -1.28 -26.40
CA LYS A 103 -21.50 -0.87 -27.13
C LYS A 103 -21.82 -1.81 -28.30
N ARG A 104 -20.81 -2.23 -29.08
CA ARG A 104 -21.01 -3.23 -30.16
C ARG A 104 -21.49 -4.57 -29.62
N ARG A 105 -20.97 -5.01 -28.46
CA ARG A 105 -21.43 -6.24 -27.80
C ARG A 105 -22.86 -6.13 -27.32
N GLU A 106 -23.23 -4.99 -26.75
CA GLU A 106 -24.59 -4.72 -26.28
C GLU A 106 -25.60 -4.67 -27.45
N GLU A 107 -25.24 -4.01 -28.55
CA GLU A 107 -26.06 -3.98 -29.77
C GLU A 107 -26.24 -5.38 -30.37
N ALA A 108 -25.17 -6.19 -30.42
CA ALA A 108 -25.25 -7.57 -30.87
C ALA A 108 -26.13 -8.44 -29.96
N GLN A 109 -26.08 -8.23 -28.64
CA GLN A 109 -26.95 -8.92 -27.69
C GLN A 109 -28.42 -8.52 -27.89
N ARG A 110 -28.71 -7.23 -28.04
CA ARG A 110 -30.08 -6.74 -28.32
C ARG A 110 -30.63 -7.29 -29.63
N ALA A 111 -29.81 -7.33 -30.69
CA ALA A 111 -30.22 -7.92 -31.96
C ALA A 111 -30.52 -9.42 -31.83
N ALA A 112 -29.67 -10.17 -31.11
CA ALA A 112 -29.88 -11.59 -30.87
C ALA A 112 -31.13 -11.86 -30.01
N GLU A 113 -31.40 -11.00 -29.02
CA GLU A 113 -32.61 -11.09 -28.20
C GLU A 113 -33.87 -10.79 -29.01
N TYR A 114 -33.84 -9.75 -29.85
CA TYR A 114 -34.94 -9.43 -30.75
C TYR A 114 -35.24 -10.59 -31.71
N GLU A 115 -34.21 -11.21 -32.29
CA GLU A 115 -34.35 -12.38 -33.14
C GLU A 115 -34.96 -13.55 -32.35
N ARG A 116 -34.55 -13.80 -31.11
CA ARG A 116 -35.13 -14.88 -30.29
C ARG A 116 -36.62 -14.69 -30.01
N VAL A 117 -37.05 -13.46 -29.75
CA VAL A 117 -38.45 -13.15 -29.43
C VAL A 117 -39.34 -13.21 -30.68
N HIS A 118 -38.82 -12.74 -31.82
CA HIS A 118 -39.61 -12.64 -33.06
C HIS A 118 -39.40 -13.78 -34.04
N ARG A 119 -38.49 -14.73 -33.75
CA ARG A 119 -38.29 -15.91 -34.59
C ARG A 119 -39.56 -16.77 -34.56
N PRO A 120 -40.23 -16.98 -35.71
CA PRO A 120 -41.39 -17.83 -35.74
C PRO A 120 -41.01 -19.28 -35.44
N PRO A 121 -41.92 -20.04 -34.80
CA PRO A 121 -41.63 -21.40 -34.39
C PRO A 121 -41.37 -22.28 -35.62
N PRO A 122 -40.39 -23.21 -35.55
CA PRO A 122 -40.06 -24.10 -36.66
C PRO A 122 -41.29 -24.90 -37.10
N LEU A 123 -41.31 -25.29 -38.37
CA LEU A 123 -42.38 -26.10 -38.96
C LEU A 123 -42.46 -27.47 -38.28
N GLY A 124 -43.66 -27.85 -37.85
CA GLY A 124 -43.92 -29.19 -37.33
C GLY A 124 -43.98 -30.24 -38.46
N PRO A 125 -43.94 -31.54 -38.12
CA PRO A 125 -43.93 -32.63 -39.11
C PRO A 125 -45.23 -32.72 -39.94
N ASN A 126 -46.35 -32.20 -39.42
CA ASN A 126 -47.65 -32.16 -40.08
C ASN A 126 -48.04 -30.76 -40.54
N GLU A 127 -47.06 -29.85 -40.63
CA GLU A 127 -47.28 -28.47 -41.02
C GLU A 127 -46.44 -28.14 -42.24
N ARG A 128 -46.98 -27.28 -43.10
CA ARG A 128 -46.27 -26.79 -44.28
C ARG A 128 -46.54 -25.30 -44.47
N CYS A 129 -45.52 -24.60 -44.96
CA CYS A 129 -45.68 -23.24 -45.44
C CYS A 129 -46.03 -23.26 -46.93
N VAL A 130 -47.08 -22.53 -47.29
CA VAL A 130 -47.43 -22.27 -48.69
C VAL A 130 -47.66 -20.77 -48.81
N GLY A 131 -46.71 -20.07 -49.44
CA GLY A 131 -46.60 -18.61 -49.35
C GLY A 131 -46.42 -18.16 -47.90
N ASP A 132 -47.10 -17.09 -47.49
CA ASP A 132 -47.02 -16.52 -46.14
C ASP A 132 -47.92 -17.23 -45.12
N THR A 133 -48.55 -18.34 -45.52
CA THR A 133 -49.55 -19.05 -44.71
C THR A 133 -49.04 -20.40 -44.23
N ARG A 134 -49.16 -20.64 -42.91
CA ARG A 134 -48.87 -21.91 -42.27
C ARG A 134 -50.09 -22.80 -42.28
N LEU A 135 -50.01 -23.95 -42.94
CA LEU A 135 -51.08 -24.94 -43.05
C LEU A 135 -50.74 -26.17 -42.21
N ARG A 136 -51.71 -26.65 -41.41
CA ARG A 136 -51.62 -27.89 -40.64
C ARG A 136 -52.46 -28.98 -41.28
N ARG A 137 -51.90 -30.18 -41.42
CA ARG A 137 -52.60 -31.37 -41.91
C ARG A 137 -53.59 -31.85 -40.88
N VAL A 138 -54.83 -32.02 -41.29
CA VAL A 138 -55.93 -32.63 -40.52
C VAL A 138 -56.46 -33.83 -41.31
N GLU A 139 -57.26 -34.68 -40.67
CA GLU A 139 -57.74 -35.95 -41.25
C GLU A 139 -58.38 -35.79 -42.64
N ASN A 140 -59.08 -34.67 -42.89
CA ASN A 140 -59.80 -34.39 -44.13
C ASN A 140 -59.18 -33.26 -44.99
N GLY A 141 -57.93 -32.85 -44.74
CA GLY A 141 -57.27 -31.82 -45.56
C GLY A 141 -56.25 -30.95 -44.84
N TRP A 142 -56.25 -29.65 -45.16
CA TRP A 142 -55.31 -28.65 -44.63
C TRP A 142 -56.08 -27.47 -44.04
N VAL A 143 -55.69 -27.04 -42.85
CA VAL A 143 -56.30 -25.89 -42.14
C VAL A 143 -55.24 -24.84 -41.88
N GLN A 144 -55.59 -23.56 -42.02
CA GLN A 144 -54.72 -22.46 -41.67
C GLN A 144 -54.48 -22.45 -40.16
N SER A 145 -53.20 -22.52 -39.78
CA SER A 145 -52.74 -22.58 -38.39
C SER A 145 -51.99 -21.32 -37.96
N GLY A 146 -51.59 -20.48 -38.92
CA GLY A 146 -50.89 -19.22 -38.67
C GLY A 146 -50.23 -18.66 -39.92
N SER A 147 -49.27 -17.75 -39.71
CA SER A 147 -48.38 -17.23 -40.74
C SER A 147 -47.02 -17.96 -40.74
N CYS A 148 -46.36 -17.93 -41.88
CA CYS A 148 -44.99 -18.40 -42.03
C CYS A 148 -43.98 -17.24 -41.86
N PRO A 149 -42.73 -17.53 -41.42
CA PRO A 149 -41.60 -16.61 -41.56
C PRO A 149 -41.43 -16.12 -43.00
#